data_AF-A0A5A7XZF5-F1
#
_entry.id   AF-A0A5A7XZF5-F1
#
_cell.length_a   1.000
_cell.length_b   1.000
_cell.length_c   1.000
_cell.angle_alpha   90.00
_cell.angle_beta   90.00
_cell.angle_gamma   90.00
#
_symmetry.space_group_name_H-M   'P 1'
#
loop_
_entity.id
_entity.type
_entity.pdbx_description
1 polymer ?
#
loop_
_entity_poly.entity_id
_entity_poly.type
_entity_poly.pdbx_seq_one_letter_code
_entity_poly.pdbx_strand_id
1 'polypeptide(L)'
;MDPNLLGSMNGIKDGASTGEADLKLTTEVRDAYIKAVHDFRDLLNAQLTKVNGLPGYGEPGGFQSAQQTKGNLQNGIDDLKKVIANYNDYLDAFAETVTEAGKRLIQSG
;
A
#
# COMPACT_ATOMS: atom_id res chain seq x y z
N MET A 1 -6.08 8.28 -6.80
CA MET A 1 -5.40 7.03 -7.23
C MET A 1 -4.57 7.39 -8.46
N ASP A 2 -3.28 7.05 -8.45
CA ASP A 2 -2.40 7.31 -9.60
C ASP A 2 -2.84 6.44 -10.81
N PRO A 3 -3.10 7.01 -11.99
CA PRO A 3 -3.52 6.26 -13.18
C PRO A 3 -2.50 5.20 -13.64
N ASN A 4 -1.21 5.34 -13.32
CA ASN A 4 -0.19 4.33 -13.67
C ASN A 4 -0.32 3.03 -12.86
N LEU A 5 -0.84 3.11 -11.63
CA LEU A 5 -1.05 1.94 -10.78
C LEU A 5 -2.21 1.08 -11.30
N LEU A 6 -3.28 1.73 -11.76
CA LEU A 6 -4.41 1.05 -12.40
C LEU A 6 -4.01 0.36 -13.70
N GLY A 7 -3.16 1.00 -14.52
CA GLY A 7 -2.62 0.40 -15.75
C GLY A 7 -1.77 -0.85 -15.47
N SER A 8 -0.93 -0.81 -14.43
CA SER A 8 -0.09 -1.95 -14.04
C SER A 8 -0.90 -3.14 -13.53
N MET A 9 -1.98 -2.90 -12.78
CA MET A 9 -2.90 -3.94 -12.32
C MET A 9 -3.68 -4.60 -13.47
N ASN A 10 -4.06 -3.82 -14.49
CA ASN A 10 -4.76 -4.36 -15.66
C ASN A 10 -3.82 -5.24 -16.52
N GLY A 11 -2.56 -4.85 -16.69
CA GLY A 11 -1.58 -5.68 -17.41
C GLY A 11 -1.34 -7.06 -16.78
N ILE A 12 -1.37 -7.16 -15.45
CA ILE A 12 -1.28 -8.45 -14.73
C ILE A 12 -2.52 -9.32 -14.99
N LYS A 13 -3.72 -8.71 -15.09
CA LYS A 13 -4.95 -9.44 -15.37
C LYS A 13 -5.01 -9.94 -16.81
N ASP A 14 -4.55 -9.13 -17.77
CA ASP A 14 -4.61 -9.42 -19.19
C ASP A 14 -3.61 -10.51 -19.60
N GLY A 15 -2.38 -10.50 -19.05
CA GLY A 15 -1.37 -11.52 -19.32
C GLY A 15 -1.77 -12.95 -18.91
N ALA A 16 -2.82 -13.11 -18.09
CA ALA A 16 -3.36 -14.41 -17.68
C ALA A 16 -4.41 -14.99 -18.63
N SER A 17 -4.77 -14.29 -19.73
CA SER A 17 -5.94 -14.62 -20.57
C SER A 17 -5.63 -15.17 -21.97
N THR A 18 -4.36 -15.29 -22.36
CA THR A 18 -3.97 -15.64 -23.75
C THR A 18 -2.91 -16.74 -23.82
N GLY A 19 -3.20 -17.85 -24.53
CA GLY A 19 -2.22 -18.84 -25.02
C GLY A 19 -1.51 -19.70 -23.95
N GLU A 20 -0.67 -20.65 -24.37
CA GLU A 20 0.30 -21.30 -23.46
C GLU A 20 1.04 -20.20 -22.68
N ALA A 21 1.14 -20.34 -21.36
CA ALA A 21 1.72 -19.28 -20.53
C ALA A 21 3.19 -19.02 -20.94
N ASP A 22 3.44 -17.87 -21.58
CA ASP A 22 4.80 -17.38 -21.90
C ASP A 22 5.66 -17.19 -20.63
N LEU A 23 5.02 -17.14 -19.44
CA LEU A 23 5.64 -16.97 -18.13
C LEU A 23 5.12 -18.02 -17.13
N LYS A 24 5.96 -18.99 -16.74
CA LYS A 24 5.65 -19.93 -15.65
C LYS A 24 6.08 -19.33 -14.31
N LEU A 25 5.11 -18.94 -13.48
CA LEU A 25 5.36 -18.52 -12.11
C LEU A 25 5.26 -19.74 -11.20
N THR A 26 6.35 -20.16 -10.55
CA THR A 26 6.24 -21.23 -9.55
C THR A 26 5.49 -20.72 -8.33
N THR A 27 4.88 -21.64 -7.58
CA THR A 27 4.23 -21.35 -6.30
C THR A 27 5.19 -20.63 -5.35
N GLU A 28 6.46 -21.05 -5.31
CA GLU A 28 7.49 -20.45 -4.45
C GLU A 28 7.76 -18.99 -4.80
N VAL A 29 7.85 -18.66 -6.11
CA VAL A 29 8.09 -17.29 -6.56
C VAL A 29 6.89 -16.40 -6.26
N ARG A 30 5.67 -16.89 -6.51
CA ARG A 30 4.42 -16.19 -6.16
C ARG A 30 4.40 -15.86 -4.66
N ASP A 31 4.65 -16.86 -3.82
CA ASP A 31 4.54 -16.73 -2.38
C ASP A 31 5.63 -15.82 -1.81
N ALA A 32 6.85 -15.88 -2.35
CA ALA A 32 7.92 -14.94 -2.00
C ALA A 32 7.55 -13.48 -2.34
N TYR A 33 6.92 -13.26 -3.51
CA TYR A 33 6.50 -11.93 -3.92
C TYR A 33 5.37 -11.38 -3.05
N ILE A 34 4.33 -12.19 -2.79
CA ILE A 34 3.24 -11.84 -1.87
C ILE A 34 3.79 -11.55 -0.47
N LYS A 35 4.72 -12.39 0.02
CA LYS A 35 5.34 -12.20 1.33
C LYS A 35 6.08 -10.87 1.40
N ALA A 36 6.86 -10.51 0.38
CA ALA A 36 7.58 -9.24 0.36
C ALA A 36 6.62 -8.03 0.41
N VAL A 37 5.49 -8.10 -0.29
CA VAL A 37 4.44 -7.07 -0.25
C VAL A 37 3.82 -6.96 1.15
N HIS A 38 3.47 -8.08 1.77
CA HIS A 38 2.92 -8.10 3.14
C HIS A 38 3.93 -7.62 4.18
N ASP A 39 5.19 -8.05 4.11
CA ASP A 39 6.25 -7.59 5.02
C ASP A 39 6.38 -6.05 4.98
N PHE A 40 6.31 -5.47 3.78
CA PHE A 40 6.38 -4.01 3.62
C PHE A 40 5.15 -3.29 4.20
N ARG A 41 3.94 -3.82 3.93
CA ARG A 41 2.69 -3.33 4.52
C ARG A 41 2.74 -3.37 6.05
N ASP A 42 3.27 -4.44 6.63
CA ASP A 42 3.37 -4.60 8.08
C ASP A 42 4.34 -3.57 8.69
N LEU A 43 5.46 -3.28 8.01
CA LEU A 43 6.36 -2.20 8.42
C LEU A 43 5.66 -0.83 8.40
N LEU A 44 4.87 -0.53 7.37
CA LEU A 44 4.09 0.72 7.29
C LEU A 44 3.05 0.81 8.40
N ASN A 45 2.31 -0.27 8.66
CA ASN A 45 1.34 -0.34 9.76
C ASN A 45 2.00 -0.17 11.14
N ALA A 46 3.19 -0.73 11.34
CA ALA A 46 3.94 -0.54 12.58
C ALA A 46 4.32 0.94 12.79
N GLN A 47 4.72 1.66 11.74
CA GLN A 47 4.99 3.10 11.86
C GLN A 47 3.71 3.93 12.03
N LEU A 48 2.63 3.59 11.33
CA LEU A 48 1.33 4.23 11.51
C LEU A 48 0.82 4.12 12.95
N THR A 49 1.00 2.94 13.57
CA THR A 49 0.68 2.71 14.98
C THR A 49 1.46 3.65 15.90
N LYS A 50 2.76 3.81 15.66
CA LYS A 50 3.60 4.75 16.42
C LYS A 50 3.14 6.20 16.26
N VAL A 51 2.81 6.60 15.02
CA VAL A 51 2.28 7.93 14.71
C VAL A 51 0.96 8.20 15.41
N ASN A 52 0.05 7.23 15.43
CA ASN A 52 -1.23 7.34 16.13
C ASN A 52 -1.07 7.41 17.65
N GLY A 53 0.02 6.84 18.19
CA GLY A 53 0.37 6.92 19.60
C GLY A 53 1.12 8.18 20.02
N LEU A 54 1.45 9.09 19.09
CA LEU A 54 2.10 10.35 19.46
C LEU A 54 1.16 11.22 20.28
N PRO A 55 1.67 11.90 21.33
CA PRO A 55 0.87 12.88 22.05
C PRO A 55 0.47 14.01 21.10
N GLY A 56 -0.74 14.55 21.30
CA GLY A 56 -1.17 15.75 20.57
C GLY A 56 -0.29 16.96 20.90
N TYR A 57 -0.40 18.00 20.08
CA TYR A 57 0.28 19.27 20.34
C TYR A 57 -0.35 19.96 21.55
N GLY A 58 0.49 20.49 22.43
CA GLY A 58 0.04 21.28 23.58
C GLY A 58 -0.77 22.51 23.20
N GLU A 59 -1.28 23.22 24.20
CA GLU A 59 -2.02 24.45 23.95
C GLU A 59 -1.08 25.58 23.52
N PRO A 60 -1.32 26.21 22.35
CA PRO A 60 -0.55 27.36 21.92
C PRO A 60 -0.94 28.56 22.78
N GLY A 61 0.03 29.46 23.03
CA GLY A 61 -0.25 30.74 23.68
C GLY A 61 -1.06 31.70 22.79
N GLY A 62 -1.17 32.96 23.21
CA GLY A 62 -1.94 33.98 22.48
C GLY A 62 -1.37 34.42 21.12
N PHE A 63 -0.19 33.93 20.72
CA PHE A 63 0.41 34.28 19.43
C PHE A 63 -0.26 33.52 18.28
N GLN A 64 -0.74 34.25 17.28
CA GLN A 64 -1.38 33.69 16.08
C GLN A 64 -0.46 32.70 15.33
N SER A 65 0.84 32.97 15.26
CA SER A 65 1.81 32.07 14.63
C SER A 65 1.91 30.71 15.33
N ALA A 66 1.75 30.67 16.65
CA ALA A 66 1.75 29.41 17.41
C ALA A 66 0.48 28.59 17.12
N GLN A 67 -0.67 29.25 17.03
CA GLN A 67 -1.95 28.61 16.66
C GLN A 67 -1.90 28.03 15.25
N GLN A 68 -1.40 28.80 14.28
CA GLN A 68 -1.21 28.35 12.90
C GLN A 68 -0.23 27.18 12.81
N THR A 69 0.88 27.24 13.54
CA THR A 69 1.86 26.15 13.58
C THR A 69 1.23 24.86 14.08
N LYS A 70 0.45 24.90 15.17
CA LYS A 70 -0.30 23.74 15.68
C LYS A 70 -1.24 23.18 14.61
N GLY A 71 -2.05 24.03 13.98
CA GLY A 71 -2.96 23.60 12.91
C GLY A 71 -2.25 22.94 11.73
N ASN A 72 -1.14 23.53 11.26
CA ASN A 72 -0.35 22.97 10.16
C ASN A 72 0.25 21.60 10.51
N LEU A 73 0.76 21.44 11.72
CA LEU A 73 1.32 20.18 12.19
C LEU A 73 0.23 19.10 12.37
N GLN A 74 -0.97 19.48 12.81
CA GLN A 74 -2.13 18.58 12.89
C GLN A 74 -2.57 18.12 11.50
N ASN A 75 -2.72 19.05 10.56
CA ASN A 75 -3.10 18.71 9.19
C ASN A 75 -2.04 17.82 8.52
N GLY A 76 -0.76 18.15 8.68
CA GLY A 76 0.34 17.38 8.10
C GLY A 76 0.40 15.94 8.62
N ILE A 77 0.17 15.72 9.92
CA ILE A 77 0.17 14.35 10.46
C ILE A 77 -1.07 13.56 10.03
N ASP A 78 -2.22 14.20 9.91
CA ASP A 78 -3.44 13.54 9.47
C ASP A 78 -3.41 13.19 7.98
N ASP A 79 -2.79 14.02 7.16
CA ASP A 79 -2.55 13.71 5.75
C ASP A 79 -1.56 12.55 5.59
N LEU A 80 -0.49 12.50 6.39
CA LEU A 80 0.43 11.37 6.40
C LEU A 80 -0.29 10.06 6.75
N LYS A 81 -1.15 10.06 7.79
CA LYS A 81 -1.94 8.88 8.17
C LYS A 81 -2.83 8.40 7.02
N LYS A 82 -3.52 9.31 6.34
CA LYS A 82 -4.37 8.98 5.18
C LYS A 82 -3.56 8.39 4.04
N VAL A 83 -2.39 8.95 3.72
CA VAL A 83 -1.53 8.45 2.65
C VAL A 83 -1.06 7.03 2.96
N ILE A 84 -0.61 6.76 4.20
CA ILE A 84 -0.17 5.41 4.59
C ILE A 84 -1.34 4.42 4.53
N ALA A 85 -2.53 4.79 5.03
CA ALA A 85 -3.71 3.93 4.97
C ALA A 85 -4.09 3.57 3.52
N ASN A 86 -4.19 4.56 2.63
CA ASN A 86 -4.50 4.34 1.21
C ASN A 86 -3.46 3.46 0.51
N TYR A 87 -2.18 3.60 0.91
CA TYR A 87 -1.11 2.81 0.32
C TYR A 87 -1.13 1.36 0.82
N ASN A 88 -1.50 1.12 2.08
CA ASN A 88 -1.73 -0.23 2.60
C ASN A 88 -2.89 -0.92 1.86
N ASP A 89 -3.99 -0.21 1.59
CA ASP A 89 -5.10 -0.74 0.79
C ASP A 89 -4.66 -1.13 -0.62
N TYR A 90 -3.78 -0.31 -1.23
CA TYR A 90 -3.17 -0.63 -2.52
C TYR A 90 -2.28 -1.88 -2.44
N LEU A 91 -1.44 -2.02 -1.41
CA LEU A 91 -0.59 -3.20 -1.23
C LEU A 91 -1.43 -4.47 -1.05
N ASP A 92 -2.55 -4.39 -0.32
CA ASP A 92 -3.50 -5.50 -0.16
C ASP A 92 -4.13 -5.90 -1.51
N ALA A 93 -4.65 -4.94 -2.26
CA ALA A 93 -5.23 -5.19 -3.59
C ALA A 93 -4.20 -5.74 -4.59
N PHE A 94 -2.94 -5.30 -4.47
CA PHE A 94 -1.85 -5.78 -5.31
C PHE A 94 -1.47 -7.22 -4.98
N ALA A 95 -1.33 -7.57 -3.69
CA ALA A 95 -1.07 -8.93 -3.25
C ALA A 95 -2.19 -9.91 -3.68
N GLU A 96 -3.45 -9.47 -3.58
CA GLU A 96 -4.60 -10.24 -4.07
C GLU A 96 -4.53 -10.44 -5.59
N THR A 97 -4.20 -9.40 -6.35
CA THR A 97 -4.06 -9.50 -7.81
C THR A 97 -2.95 -10.48 -8.21
N VAL A 98 -1.79 -10.44 -7.54
CA VAL A 98 -0.69 -11.39 -7.77
C VAL A 98 -1.11 -12.82 -7.39
N THR A 99 -1.86 -12.98 -6.31
CA THR A 99 -2.40 -14.28 -5.90
C THR A 99 -3.29 -14.88 -6.98
N GLU A 100 -4.24 -14.12 -7.50
CA GLU A 100 -5.19 -14.59 -8.52
C GLU A 100 -4.51 -14.84 -9.87
N ALA A 101 -3.58 -13.96 -10.30
CA ALA A 101 -2.79 -14.17 -11.50
C ALA A 101 -1.89 -15.43 -11.36
N GLY A 102 -1.25 -15.60 -10.21
CA GLY A 102 -0.42 -16.77 -9.92
C GLY A 102 -1.22 -18.08 -9.94
N LYS A 103 -2.44 -18.10 -9.37
CA LYS A 103 -3.33 -19.28 -9.46
C LYS A 103 -3.63 -19.66 -10.92
N ARG A 104 -3.92 -18.68 -11.77
CA ARG A 104 -4.21 -18.91 -13.20
C ARG A 104 -2.99 -19.43 -13.96
N LEU A 105 -1.82 -18.83 -13.74
CA LEU A 105 -0.56 -19.22 -14.40
C LEU A 105 -0.05 -20.61 -13.95
N ILE A 106 -0.32 -20.99 -12.70
CA ILE A 106 -0.01 -22.35 -12.19
C ILE A 106 -0.97 -23.39 -12.78
N GLN A 107 -2.24 -23.04 -13.01
CA GLN A 107 -3.25 -23.94 -13.56
C GLN A 107 -3.16 -24.11 -15.09
N SER A 108 -2.56 -23.16 -15.80
CA SER A 108 -2.42 -23.17 -17.26
C SER A 108 -1.12 -23.79 -17.78
N GLY A 109 -0.21 -24.21 -16.90
CA GLY A 109 1.14 -24.71 -17.23
C GLY A 109 1.36 -26.18 -16.95
#